data_AF-J2ZZG6-F1
#
_entry.id   AF-J2ZZG6-F1
#
_cell.length_a   1.000
_cell.length_b   1.000
_cell.length_c   1.000
_cell.angle_alpha   90.00
_cell.angle_beta   90.00
_cell.angle_gamma   90.00
#
_symmetry.space_group_name_H-M   'P 1'
#
loop_
_entity.id
_entity.type
_entity.pdbx_description
1 polymer ?
#
loop_
_entity_poly.entity_id
_entity_poly.type
_entity_poly.pdbx_seq_one_letter_code
_entity_poly.pdbx_strand_id
1 'polypeptide(L)' 'MARIVYDGPDGVERLEEIAEEDLWYHADTGYWVVKLEQDEAGMNVLRRIPDAHVYYVEQRRTDDELADTWAPEFE' A
#
# COMPACT_ATOMS: atom_id res chain seq x y z
N MET A 1 3.45 5.39 8.18
CA MET A 1 2.01 4.97 8.28
C MET A 1 1.34 5.37 6.98
N ALA A 2 0.45 4.53 6.45
CA ALA A 2 -0.19 4.76 5.16
C ALA A 2 -1.72 4.74 5.27
N ARG A 3 -2.38 5.40 4.32
CA ARG A 3 -3.82 5.39 4.13
C ARG A 3 -4.13 5.10 2.67
N ILE A 4 -5.05 4.20 2.40
CA ILE A 4 -5.53 3.87 1.06
C ILE A 4 -7.04 4.05 1.00
N VAL A 5 -7.52 4.66 -0.10
CA VAL A 5 -8.94 4.79 -0.40
C VAL A 5 -9.23 4.15 -1.75
N TYR A 6 -10.18 3.22 -1.77
CA TYR A 6 -10.44 2.39 -2.94
C TYR A 6 -11.88 1.88 -2.99
N ASP A 7 -12.33 1.49 -4.18
CA ASP A 7 -13.63 0.86 -4.38
C ASP A 7 -13.62 -0.60 -3.94
N GLY A 8 -14.58 -0.93 -3.07
CA GLY A 8 -14.88 -2.28 -2.66
C GLY A 8 -15.32 -3.24 -3.76
N PRO A 9 -15.24 -4.56 -3.51
CA PRO A 9 -15.86 -5.54 -4.41
C PRO A 9 -17.40 -5.43 -4.46
N ASP A 10 -18.00 -4.81 -3.45
CA ASP A 10 -19.42 -4.46 -3.35
C ASP A 10 -19.75 -3.08 -3.92
N GLY A 11 -18.78 -2.38 -4.52
CA GLY A 11 -18.94 -1.01 -5.03
C GLY A 11 -19.00 0.06 -3.93
N VAL A 12 -18.69 -0.29 -2.68
CA VAL A 12 -18.65 0.65 -1.56
C VAL A 12 -17.21 1.11 -1.33
N GLU A 13 -16.99 2.42 -1.29
CA GLU A 13 -15.71 3.03 -0.96
C GLU A 13 -15.22 2.53 0.40
N ARG A 14 -13.95 2.13 0.46
CA ARG A 14 -13.24 1.74 1.68
C ARG A 14 -12.10 2.68 1.92
N LEU A 15 -11.89 2.94 3.20
CA LEU A 15 -10.81 3.76 3.71
C LEU A 15 -10.08 2.97 4.79
N GLU A 16 -8.81 2.70 4.57
CA GLU A 16 -8.01 1.89 5.49
C GLU A 16 -6.74 2.64 5.89
N GLU A 17 -6.46 2.62 7.19
CA GLU A 17 -5.19 3.04 7.77
C GLU A 17 -4.34 1.79 8.01
N ILE A 18 -3.14 1.75 7.44
CA ILE A 18 -2.30 0.56 7.33
C ILE A 18 -0.88 0.92 7.77
N ALA A 19 -0.18 -0.03 8.41
CA ALA A 19 1.25 0.08 8.60
C ALA A 19 1.94 0.17 7.24
N GLU A 20 2.99 0.98 7.15
CA GLU A 20 3.63 1.26 5.87
C GLU A 20 4.31 0.03 5.27
N GLU A 21 4.88 -0.81 6.11
CA GLU A 21 5.48 -2.09 5.73
C GLU A 21 4.46 -3.12 5.22
N ASP A 22 3.17 -2.92 5.52
CA ASP A 22 2.08 -3.82 5.13
C ASP A 22 1.32 -3.33 3.89
N LEU A 23 1.71 -2.20 3.29
CA LEU A 23 1.13 -1.65 2.06
C LEU A 23 2.21 -1.39 1.01
N TRP A 24 2.12 -2.05 -0.14
CA TRP A 24 3.04 -1.79 -1.25
C TRP A 24 2.35 -1.86 -2.61
N TYR A 25 2.97 -1.21 -3.60
CA TYR A 25 2.52 -1.27 -4.99
C TYR A 25 3.35 -2.28 -5.77
N HIS A 26 2.69 -3.19 -6.48
CA HIS A 26 3.31 -4.18 -7.33
C HIS A 26 3.22 -3.73 -8.79
N ALA A 27 4.24 -2.99 -9.24
CA ALA A 27 4.26 -2.28 -10.51
C ALA A 27 4.01 -3.19 -11.73
N ASP A 28 4.57 -4.40 -11.74
CA ASP A 28 4.44 -5.33 -12.88
C ASP A 28 3.00 -5.76 -13.15
N THR A 29 2.16 -5.77 -12.11
CA THR A 29 0.78 -6.26 -12.21
C THR A 29 -0.24 -5.14 -12.11
N GLY A 30 0.14 -3.93 -11.69
CA GLY A 30 -0.79 -2.82 -11.49
C GLY A 30 -1.67 -2.97 -10.24
N TYR A 31 -1.17 -3.63 -9.19
CA TYR A 31 -1.95 -3.85 -7.96
C TYR A 31 -1.29 -3.20 -6.74
N TRP A 32 -2.11 -2.57 -5.92
CA TRP A 32 -1.79 -2.36 -4.53
C TRP A 32 -2.01 -3.65 -3.75
N VAL A 33 -1.09 -3.95 -2.83
CA VAL A 33 -1.15 -5.14 -1.99
C VAL A 33 -1.15 -4.70 -0.53
N VAL A 34 -2.15 -5.20 0.19
CA VAL A 34 -2.30 -5.01 1.64
C VAL A 34 -2.08 -6.35 2.31
N LYS A 35 -1.16 -6.41 3.28
CA LYS A 35 -1.04 -7.53 4.20
C LYS A 35 -1.99 -7.33 5.39
N LEU A 36 -2.87 -8.30 5.62
CA LEU A 36 -3.93 -8.20 6.63
C LEU A 36 -3.51 -8.83 7.96
N GLU A 37 -3.22 -10.14 7.93
CA GLU A 37 -2.85 -10.91 9.11
C GLU A 37 -2.08 -12.16 8.69
N GLN A 38 -1.56 -12.88 9.68
CA GLN A 38 -0.99 -14.20 9.50
C GLN A 38 -1.98 -15.24 10.06
N ASP A 39 -2.30 -16.26 9.26
CA ASP A 39 -3.21 -17.32 9.68
C ASP A 39 -2.55 -18.30 10.67
N GLU A 40 -3.34 -19.25 11.17
CA GLU A 40 -2.88 -20.27 12.13
C GLU A 40 -1.78 -21.19 11.58
N ALA A 41 -1.62 -21.25 10.26
CA ALA A 41 -0.58 -22.03 9.59
C ALA A 41 0.71 -21.22 9.36
N GLY A 42 0.76 -19.95 9.77
CA GLY A 42 1.89 -19.06 9.55
C GLY A 42 1.91 -18.41 8.16
N MET A 43 0.80 -18.46 7.41
CA MET A 43 0.71 -17.88 6.08
C MET A 43 0.14 -16.46 6.13
N ASN A 44 0.74 -15.53 5.38
CA ASN A 44 0.24 -14.16 5.30
C ASN A 44 -0.99 -14.09 4.39
N VAL A 45 -2.07 -13.49 4.89
CA VAL A 45 -3.26 -13.15 4.11
C VAL A 45 -3.02 -11.82 3.42
N LEU A 46 -3.02 -11.84 2.08
CA LEU A 46 -2.79 -10.67 1.26
C LEU A 46 -4.05 -10.30 0.48
N ARG A 47 -4.41 -9.02 0.47
CA ARG A 47 -5.44 -8.46 -0.41
C ARG A 47 -4.76 -7.71 -1.55
N ARG A 48 -5.20 -7.97 -2.78
CA ARG A 48 -4.77 -7.23 -3.96
C ARG A 48 -5.89 -6.34 -4.46
N ILE A 49 -5.59 -5.07 -4.68
CA ILE A 49 -6.52 -4.04 -5.13
C ILE A 49 -5.96 -3.48 -6.44
N PRO A 50 -6.64 -3.61 -7.58
CA PRO A 50 -6.15 -3.05 -8.83
C PRO A 50 -6.01 -1.52 -8.70
N ASP A 51 -4.96 -0.95 -9.31
CA ASP A 51 -4.72 0.50 -9.32
C ASP A 51 -5.92 1.31 -9.84
N ALA A 52 -6.64 0.78 -10.82
CA ALA A 52 -7.85 1.37 -11.38
C ALA A 52 -9.00 1.53 -10.37
N HIS A 53 -8.96 0.81 -9.25
CA HIS A 53 -9.93 0.91 -8.17
C HIS A 53 -9.44 1.75 -6.99
N VAL A 54 -8.18 2.23 -7.02
CA VAL A 54 -7.61 3.04 -5.95
C VAL A 54 -7.75 4.51 -6.31
N TYR A 55 -8.44 5.27 -5.45
CA TYR A 55 -8.58 6.71 -5.61
C TYR A 55 -7.31 7.43 -5.21
N TYR A 56 -6.76 7.10 -4.05
CA TYR A 56 -5.47 7.63 -3.62
C TYR A 56 -4.81 6.76 -2.54
N VAL A 57 -3.49 6.94 -2.44
CA VAL A 57 -2.68 6.47 -1.31
C VAL A 57 -1.95 7.66 -0.71
N GLU A 58 -2.09 7.85 0.59
CA GLU A 58 -1.34 8.82 1.38
C GLU A 58 -0.34 8.08 2.25
N GLN A 59 0.92 8.53 2.28
CA GLN A 59 1.96 7.98 3.14
C GLN A 59 2.61 9.10 3.94
N ARG A 60 2.93 8.81 5.20
CA ARG A 60 3.69 9.71 6.07
C ARG A 60 5.08 9.13 6.28
N ARG A 61 6.08 9.81 5.73
CA ARG A 61 7.50 9.50 5.81
C ARG A 61 8.23 10.60 6.58
N THR A 62 9.33 10.28 7.24
CA THR A 62 10.27 11.26 7.80
C THR A 62 11.18 11.83 6.72
N ASP A 63 11.83 12.96 7.00
CA ASP A 63 12.81 13.56 6.08
C ASP A 63 13.98 12.60 5.79
N ASP A 64 14.40 11.82 6.80
CA ASP A 64 15.44 10.79 6.64
C ASP A 64 15.00 9.69 5.65
N GLU A 65 13.76 9.20 5.75
CA GLU A 65 13.19 8.18 4.84
C GLU A 65 13.03 8.71 3.40
N LEU A 66 12.74 10.00 3.26
CA LEU A 66 12.66 10.66 1.95
C LEU A 66 14.05 10.84 1.34
N ALA A 67 15.08 11.14 2.13
CA ALA A 67 16.45 11.28 1.65
C ALA A 67 16.96 9.98 1.01
N ASP A 68 16.61 8.81 1.56
CA ASP A 68 16.97 7.51 0.98
C ASP A 68 16.15 7.17 -0.28
N THR A 69 14.91 7.67 -0.38
CA THR A 69 14.01 7.40 -1.52
C THR A 69 14.26 8.35 -2.70
N TRP A 70 14.69 9.58 -2.41
CA TRP A 70 14.84 10.69 -3.34
C TRP A 70 16.18 11.42 -3.19
N ALA A 71 17.27 10.69 -2.97
CA ALA A 71 18.60 11.14 -3.37
C ALA A 71 18.85 10.67 -4.81
N PRO A 72 18.33 11.37 -5.86
CA PRO A 72 19.01 11.27 -7.13
C PRO A 72 20.45 11.72 -6.86
N GLU A 73 21.40 10.83 -7.11
CA GLU A 73 22.79 11.22 -7.32
C GLU A 73 22.79 12.19 -8.52
N PHE A 74 22.56 13.47 -8.26
CA PHE A 74 22.84 14.51 -9.24
C PHE A 74 24.35 14.67 -9.29
N GLU A 75 25.01 13.87 -10.14
CA GLU A 75 26.35 14.15 -10.66
C GLU A 75 26.29 15.24 -11.76
#